data_AF-A0A1I3EVI5-F1
#
_entry.id   AF-A0A1I3EVI5-F1
#
_cell.length_a   1.000
_cell.length_b   1.000
_cell.length_c   1.000
_cell.angle_alpha   90.00
_cell.angle_beta   90.00
_cell.angle_gamma   90.00
#
_symmetry.space_group_name_H-M   'P 1'
#
loop_
_entity.id
_entity.type
_entity.pdbx_description
1 polymer ?
#
loop_
_entity_poly.entity_id
_entity_poly.type
_entity_poly.pdbx_seq_one_letter_code
_entity_poly.pdbx_strand_id
1 'polypeptide(L)'
;MGRQGKQNYTRLTEPLVRDNGVLRPASWDEAIDRAAEGFRRNLDLHGPDAFGMFSCSRATNEMNFIAQKFARAVIGTNNIDSCNRT
;
A
#
# COMPACT_ATOMS: atom_id res chain seq x y z
N MET A 1 7.30 -14.85 -32.69
CA MET A 1 7.25 -14.22 -31.34
C MET A 1 5.79 -13.89 -31.06
N GLY A 2 5.05 -14.80 -30.41
CA GLY A 2 3.59 -14.69 -30.26
C GLY A 2 3.20 -13.61 -29.23
N ARG A 3 2.26 -12.73 -29.58
CA ARG A 3 1.63 -11.81 -28.62
C ARG A 3 0.94 -12.65 -27.55
N GLN A 4 1.37 -12.52 -26.30
CA GLN A 4 0.63 -13.05 -25.16
C GLN A 4 -0.80 -12.47 -25.19
N GLY A 5 -1.79 -13.35 -25.01
CA GLY A 5 -3.21 -12.98 -24.98
C GLY A 5 -3.50 -11.96 -23.88
N LYS A 6 -4.47 -11.08 -24.13
CA LYS A 6 -4.87 -10.01 -23.21
C LYS A 6 -5.55 -10.63 -21.97
N GLN A 7 -4.88 -10.59 -20.82
CA GLN A 7 -5.48 -11.01 -19.55
C GLN A 7 -6.58 -10.01 -19.14
N ASN A 8 -7.80 -10.50 -18.97
CA ASN A 8 -8.94 -9.69 -18.53
C ASN A 8 -9.00 -9.69 -16.99
N TYR A 9 -8.32 -8.73 -16.37
CA TYR A 9 -8.41 -8.51 -14.93
C TYR A 9 -9.76 -7.88 -14.58
N THR A 10 -10.49 -8.50 -13.66
CA THR A 10 -11.75 -7.93 -13.13
C THR A 10 -11.41 -6.83 -12.13
N ARG A 11 -12.12 -5.70 -12.21
CA ARG A 11 -11.94 -4.56 -11.32
C ARG A 11 -12.42 -4.92 -9.91
N LEU A 12 -11.57 -4.71 -8.90
CA LEU A 12 -11.99 -4.77 -7.50
C LEU A 12 -12.88 -3.57 -7.16
N THR A 13 -14.01 -3.81 -6.50
CA THR A 13 -15.02 -2.80 -6.17
C THR A 13 -15.18 -2.56 -4.67
N GLU A 14 -14.56 -3.38 -3.83
CA GLU A 14 -14.64 -3.31 -2.38
C GLU A 14 -13.29 -3.64 -1.73
N PRO A 15 -13.02 -3.13 -0.51
CA PRO A 15 -11.88 -3.54 0.28
C PRO A 15 -11.91 -5.03 0.62
N LEU A 16 -10.73 -5.64 0.71
CA LEU A 16 -10.58 -7.03 1.15
C LEU A 16 -9.64 -7.09 2.36
N VAL A 17 -10.06 -7.77 3.41
CA VAL A 17 -9.26 -8.06 4.61
C VAL A 17 -8.90 -9.54 4.65
N ARG A 18 -7.71 -9.87 5.17
CA ARG A 18 -7.26 -11.25 5.32
C ARG A 18 -7.45 -11.76 6.75
N ASP A 19 -8.17 -12.87 6.89
CA ASP A 19 -8.31 -13.62 8.14
C ASP A 19 -7.97 -15.09 7.91
N ASN A 20 -7.14 -15.67 8.78
CA ASN A 20 -6.69 -17.06 8.67
C ASN A 20 -6.18 -17.45 7.27
N GLY A 21 -5.49 -16.52 6.61
CA GLY A 21 -4.94 -16.72 5.26
C GLY A 21 -5.91 -16.45 4.11
N VAL A 22 -7.22 -16.27 4.36
CA VAL A 22 -8.24 -16.09 3.33
C VAL A 22 -8.67 -14.63 3.23
N LEU A 23 -8.81 -14.11 2.01
CA LEU A 23 -9.35 -12.76 1.76
C LEU A 23 -10.87 -12.78 1.79
N ARG A 24 -11.48 -11.80 2.45
CA ARG A 24 -12.92 -11.56 2.47
C ARG A 24 -13.25 -10.07 2.28
N PRO A 25 -14.44 -9.73 1.78
CA PRO A 25 -14.94 -8.37 1.74
C PRO A 25 -14.94 -7.70 3.12
N ALA A 26 -14.72 -6.38 3.13
CA ALA A 26 -14.72 -5.54 4.32
C ALA A 26 -15.26 -4.15 4.01
N SER A 27 -15.73 -3.46 5.05
CA SER A 27 -16.03 -2.03 4.94
C SER A 27 -14.74 -1.20 4.81
N TRP A 28 -14.86 0.05 4.35
CA TRP A 28 -13.71 0.96 4.32
C TRP A 28 -13.14 1.24 5.72
N ASP A 29 -14.01 1.44 6.71
CA ASP A 29 -13.61 1.70 8.09
C ASP A 29 -12.79 0.53 8.64
N GLU A 30 -13.29 -0.70 8.51
CA GLU A 30 -12.59 -1.91 8.95
C GLU A 30 -11.23 -2.08 8.24
N ALA A 31 -11.19 -1.86 6.92
CA ALA A 31 -9.97 -2.06 6.14
C ALA A 31 -8.88 -1.04 6.53
N ILE A 32 -9.26 0.22 6.75
CA ILE A 32 -8.34 1.28 7.14
C ILE A 32 -7.86 1.07 8.57
N ASP A 33 -8.77 0.75 9.50
CA ASP A 33 -8.42 0.49 10.91
C ASP A 33 -7.43 -0.67 11.02
N ARG A 34 -7.66 -1.76 10.30
CA ARG A 34 -6.78 -2.93 10.32
C ARG A 34 -5.41 -2.64 9.71
N ALA A 35 -5.34 -1.82 8.65
CA ALA A 35 -4.07 -1.37 8.11
C ALA A 35 -3.31 -0.49 9.12
N ALA A 36 -3.99 0.47 9.75
CA ALA A 36 -3.40 1.38 10.73
C ALA A 36 -2.93 0.65 12.00
N GLU A 37 -3.68 -0.34 12.48
CA GLU A 37 -3.26 -1.24 13.57
C GLU A 37 -2.01 -2.04 13.21
N GLY A 38 -1.96 -2.59 11.99
CA GLY A 38 -0.80 -3.31 11.49
C GLY A 38 0.45 -2.43 11.46
N PHE A 39 0.33 -1.20 10.98
CA PHE A 39 1.42 -0.21 10.98
C PHE A 39 1.86 0.12 12.41
N ARG A 40 0.94 0.54 13.30
CA ARG A 40 1.26 0.88 14.69
C ARG A 40 1.99 -0.26 15.40
N ARG A 41 1.48 -1.49 15.30
CA ARG A 41 2.13 -2.67 15.91
C ARG A 41 3.55 -2.89 15.38
N ASN A 42 3.78 -2.72 14.08
CA ASN A 42 5.12 -2.88 13.50
C ASN A 42 6.08 -1.77 13.99
N LEU A 43 5.60 -0.53 14.04
CA LEU A 43 6.36 0.63 14.52
C LEU A 43 6.73 0.49 16.00
N ASP A 44 5.80 0.05 16.85
CA ASP A 44 6.04 -0.16 18.27
C ASP A 44 7.11 -1.23 18.53
N LEU A 45 7.16 -2.26 17.69
CA LEU A 45 8.08 -3.40 17.86
C LEU A 45 9.46 -3.19 17.20
N HIS A 46 9.52 -2.45 16.10
CA HIS A 46 10.70 -2.42 15.23
C HIS A 46 11.16 -1.00 14.85
N GLY A 47 10.42 0.03 15.25
CA GLY A 47 10.70 1.41 14.89
C GLY A 47 10.27 1.77 13.46
N PRO A 48 10.44 3.06 13.07
CA PRO A 48 9.94 3.59 11.80
C PRO A 48 10.64 3.02 10.56
N ASP A 49 11.90 2.65 10.66
CA ASP A 49 12.68 2.12 9.52
C ASP A 49 12.33 0.67 9.16
N ALA A 50 11.45 0.02 9.92
CA ALA A 50 10.86 -1.27 9.54
C ALA A 50 9.68 -1.12 8.56
N PHE A 51 9.15 0.10 8.39
CA PHE A 51 8.11 0.41 7.42
C PHE A 51 8.72 0.74 6.05
N GLY A 52 7.99 0.42 4.97
CA GLY A 52 8.33 0.81 3.61
C GLY A 52 7.09 1.11 2.78
N MET A 53 7.17 2.11 1.90
CA MET A 53 6.09 2.49 0.98
C MET A 53 6.58 2.50 -0.47
N PHE A 54 5.76 1.96 -1.37
CA PHE A 54 5.99 2.04 -2.81
C PHE A 54 4.90 2.88 -3.46
N SER A 55 5.28 4.01 -4.06
CA SER A 55 4.40 4.85 -4.86
C SER A 55 4.42 4.44 -6.34
N CYS A 56 3.57 5.06 -7.15
CA CYS A 56 3.37 4.67 -8.55
C CYS A 56 3.62 5.84 -9.50
N SER A 57 4.50 5.64 -10.49
CA SER A 57 4.77 6.62 -11.56
C SER A 57 3.55 6.89 -12.46
N ARG A 58 2.56 5.99 -12.46
CA ARG A 58 1.29 6.17 -13.19
C ARG A 58 0.23 6.91 -12.38
N ALA A 59 0.47 7.20 -11.11
CA ALA A 59 -0.39 8.08 -10.31
C ALA A 59 -0.02 9.55 -10.55
N THR A 60 -0.85 10.48 -10.06
CA THR A 60 -0.56 11.91 -10.20
C THR A 60 0.60 12.35 -9.29
N ASN A 61 1.17 13.53 -9.57
CA ASN A 61 2.24 14.09 -8.76
C ASN A 61 1.78 14.39 -7.32
N GLU A 62 0.54 14.80 -7.15
CA GLU A 62 -0.08 15.07 -5.84
C GLU A 62 -0.18 13.79 -5.00
N MET A 63 -0.54 12.67 -5.63
CA MET A 63 -0.56 11.37 -4.95
C MET A 63 0.84 10.96 -4.49
N ASN A 64 1.86 11.18 -5.32
CA ASN A 64 3.25 10.92 -4.94
C ASN A 64 3.73 11.87 -3.83
N PHE A 65 3.31 13.14 -3.84
CA PHE A 65 3.58 14.10 -2.78
C PHE A 65 2.96 13.67 -1.44
N ILE A 66 1.71 13.21 -1.45
CA ILE A 66 1.03 12.71 -0.25
C ILE A 66 1.71 11.45 0.28
N ALA A 67 2.07 10.51 -0.61
CA ALA A 67 2.77 9.28 -0.23
C ALA A 67 4.09 9.58 0.51
N GLN A 68 4.94 10.45 -0.07
CA GLN A 68 6.20 10.82 0.59
C GLN A 68 6.01 11.62 1.87
N LYS A 69 4.97 12.47 1.94
CA LYS A 69 4.63 13.20 3.17
C LYS A 69 4.18 12.24 4.27
N PHE A 70 3.37 11.23 3.93
CA PHE A 70 2.94 10.22 4.89
C PHE A 70 4.14 9.44 5.45
N ALA A 71 5.00 8.90 4.59
CA ALA A 71 6.19 8.16 5.02
C ALA A 71 7.11 9.01 5.91
N ARG A 72 7.42 10.25 5.50
CA ARG A 72 8.41 11.09 6.20
C ARG A 72 7.86 11.80 7.43
N ALA A 73 6.63 12.30 7.39
CA ALA A 73 6.08 13.13 8.46
C ALA A 73 5.15 12.36 9.43
N VAL A 74 4.46 11.32 8.97
CA VAL A 74 3.56 10.53 9.82
C VAL A 74 4.26 9.31 10.36
N ILE A 75 4.94 8.54 9.49
CA ILE A 75 5.66 7.34 9.92
C ILE A 75 7.03 7.69 10.49
N GLY A 76 7.71 8.70 9.94
CA GLY A 76 9.04 9.12 10.39
C GLY A 76 10.19 8.35 9.74
N THR A 77 9.98 7.82 8.53
CA THR A 77 11.02 7.11 7.77
C THR A 77 11.21 7.69 6.37
N ASN A 78 12.40 7.49 5.81
CA ASN A 78 12.72 7.80 4.41
C ASN A 78 12.56 6.59 3.49
N ASN A 79 12.08 5.46 4.00
CA ASN A 79 11.84 4.22 3.24
C ASN A 79 10.60 4.35 2.33
N ILE A 80 10.74 5.17 1.29
CA ILE A 80 9.75 5.31 0.22
C ILE A 80 10.44 5.31 -1.14
N ASP A 81 9.87 4.59 -2.09
CA ASP A 81 10.36 4.49 -3.46
C ASP A 81 9.20 4.46 -4.48
N SER A 82 9.50 4.53 -5.78
CA SER A 82 8.49 4.49 -6.86
C SER A 82 8.86 3.50 -7.96
N CYS A 83 7.86 2.97 -8.67
CA CYS A 83 7.97 1.94 -9.71
C CYS A 83 8.71 2.37 -11.01
N ASN A 84 9.56 3.39 -10.96
CA ASN A 84 10.39 3.81 -12.08
C ASN A 84 11.83 4.04 -11.62
N ARG A 85 12.49 2.97 -11.19
CA ARG A 85 13.93 2.87 -11.30
C ARG A 85 14.22 2.41 -12.72
N THR A 86 14.57 3.37 -13.59
CA THR A 86 15.11 3.10 -14.93
C THR A 86 16.30 2.17 -14.86
#